data_AF-A0A932RLR4-F1
#
_entry.id   AF-A0A932RLR4-F1
#
_cell.length_a   1.000
_cell.length_b   1.000
_cell.length_c   1.000
_cell.angle_alpha   90.00
_cell.angle_beta   90.00
_cell.angle_gamma   90.00
#
_symmetry.space_group_name_H-M   'P 1'
#
loop_
_entity.id
_entity.type
_entity.pdbx_description
1 polymer ?
#
loop_
_entity_poly.entity_id
_entity_poly.type
_entity_poly.pdbx_seq_one_letter_code
_entity_poly.pdbx_strand_id
1 'polypeptide(L)'
;MAEETLVKEPLREEKISAGRKLIELLDTDGIDVVAAYWLFREESNDWRLVLATSLVDSEGPRKTYSRIQVMLDARPDEFPWLNLRNITVVSPEDSFVRVLRTAIRTDRGLHSIRFSRSRINDVFVEDAYIYRAA
;
A
#
# COMPACT_ATOMS: atom_id res chain seq x y z
N MET A 1 25.77 13.88 25.11
CA MET A 1 25.42 12.65 24.41
C MET A 1 24.48 13.07 23.30
N ALA A 2 24.90 12.95 22.04
CA ALA A 2 24.04 13.30 20.91
C ALA A 2 23.02 12.16 20.78
N GLU A 3 21.74 12.47 20.96
CA GLU A 3 20.66 11.61 20.55
C GLU A 3 20.76 11.52 19.02
N GLU A 4 21.16 10.39 18.46
CA GLU A 4 20.98 10.11 17.04
C GLU A 4 19.47 10.03 16.81
N THR A 5 18.84 11.19 16.57
CA THR A 5 17.46 11.24 16.13
C THR A 5 17.43 10.65 14.73
N LEU A 6 17.13 9.35 14.63
CA LEU A 6 16.90 8.69 13.36
C LEU A 6 15.76 9.45 12.65
N VAL A 7 16.08 10.15 11.58
CA VAL A 7 15.08 10.92 10.82
C VAL A 7 14.22 9.93 10.07
N LYS A 8 12.93 9.89 10.43
CA LYS A 8 11.90 9.11 9.74
C LYS A 8 11.85 9.49 8.25
N GLU A 9 11.94 8.51 7.35
CA GLU A 9 11.79 8.78 5.92
C GLU A 9 10.39 9.37 5.65
N PRO A 10 10.27 10.56 5.02
CA PRO A 10 8.97 11.14 4.73
C PRO A 10 8.27 10.41 3.57
N LEU A 11 6.95 10.24 3.66
CA LEU A 11 6.14 9.88 2.50
C LEU A 11 5.98 11.09 1.59
N ARG A 12 6.82 11.16 0.55
CA ARG A 12 6.80 12.26 -0.42
C ARG A 12 5.62 12.16 -1.39
N GLU A 13 5.25 13.28 -1.99
CA GLU A 13 4.13 13.34 -2.95
C GLU A 13 4.35 12.43 -4.16
N GLU A 14 5.60 12.23 -4.61
CA GLU A 14 5.88 11.31 -5.72
C GLU A 14 5.47 9.87 -5.37
N LYS A 15 5.65 9.43 -4.12
CA LYS A 15 5.20 8.11 -3.64
C LYS A 15 3.68 8.02 -3.59
N ILE A 16 3.03 9.07 -3.10
CA ILE A 16 1.57 9.13 -3.01
C ILE A 16 0.94 9.09 -4.41
N SER A 17 1.48 9.86 -5.35
CA SER A 17 1.01 9.90 -6.74
C SER A 17 1.22 8.57 -7.45
N ALA A 18 2.41 7.97 -7.33
CA ALA A 18 2.71 6.66 -7.92
C ALA A 18 1.80 5.55 -7.37
N GLY A 19 1.56 5.52 -6.06
CA GLY A 19 0.64 4.55 -5.46
C GLY A 19 -0.79 4.70 -5.97
N ARG A 20 -1.32 5.93 -6.02
CA ARG A 20 -2.66 6.22 -6.57
C ARG A 20 -2.78 5.71 -8.01
N LYS A 21 -1.81 6.08 -8.84
CA LYS A 21 -1.80 5.74 -10.26
C LYS A 21 -1.73 4.25 -10.52
N LEU A 22 -0.94 3.51 -9.73
CA LEU A 22 -0.90 2.05 -9.83
C LEU A 22 -2.25 1.42 -9.48
N ILE A 23 -2.94 1.91 -8.43
CA ILE A 23 -4.25 1.39 -8.04
C ILE A 23 -5.29 1.65 -9.14
N GLU A 24 -5.29 2.83 -9.75
CA GLU A 24 -6.19 3.16 -10.88
C GLU A 24 -5.95 2.26 -12.10
N LEU A 25 -4.68 1.93 -12.40
CA LEU A 25 -4.35 0.99 -13.46
C LEU A 25 -4.81 -0.43 -13.15
N LEU A 26 -4.65 -0.88 -11.90
CA LEU A 26 -5.12 -2.20 -11.47
C LEU A 26 -6.65 -2.30 -11.58
N ASP A 27 -7.37 -1.25 -11.17
CA ASP A 27 -8.83 -1.18 -11.33
C ASP A 27 -9.25 -1.23 -12.80
N THR A 28 -8.53 -0.51 -13.66
CA THR A 28 -8.78 -0.49 -15.11
C THR A 28 -8.53 -1.85 -15.76
N ASP A 29 -7.56 -2.62 -15.25
CA ASP A 29 -7.26 -3.99 -15.70
C ASP A 29 -8.18 -5.06 -15.05
N GLY A 30 -9.19 -4.62 -14.28
CA GLY A 30 -10.16 -5.51 -13.63
C GLY A 30 -9.62 -6.25 -12.41
N ILE A 31 -8.49 -5.82 -11.85
CA ILE A 31 -7.93 -6.37 -10.62
C ILE A 31 -8.57 -5.64 -9.44
N ASP A 32 -9.45 -6.34 -8.72
CA ASP A 32 -10.13 -5.77 -7.55
C ASP A 32 -9.16 -5.63 -6.38
N VAL A 33 -8.80 -4.38 -6.04
CA VAL A 33 -7.95 -4.05 -4.89
C VAL A 33 -8.83 -3.55 -3.74
N VAL A 34 -9.23 -4.42 -2.81
CA VAL A 34 -10.17 -4.07 -1.74
C VAL A 34 -9.58 -3.09 -0.72
N ALA A 35 -8.26 -3.12 -0.52
CA ALA A 35 -7.57 -2.15 0.32
C ALA A 35 -6.22 -1.79 -0.27
N ALA A 36 -5.86 -0.51 -0.18
CA ALA A 36 -4.57 -0.02 -0.65
C ALA A 36 -4.05 1.11 0.24
N TYR A 37 -2.82 0.99 0.68
CA TYR A 37 -2.20 1.95 1.60
C TYR A 37 -0.67 1.88 1.56
N TRP A 38 -0.03 3.02 1.78
CA TRP A 38 1.37 3.06 2.19
C TRP A 38 1.45 2.82 3.69
N LEU A 39 2.35 1.93 4.11
CA LEU A 39 2.65 1.65 5.52
C LEU A 39 4.13 1.90 5.78
N PHE A 40 4.43 2.71 6.80
CA PHE A 40 5.78 2.94 7.25
C PHE A 40 6.27 1.75 8.10
N ARG A 41 7.48 1.28 7.82
CA ARG A 41 8.14 0.19 8.54
C ARG A 41 9.32 0.77 9.32
N GLU A 42 9.17 0.78 10.65
CA GLU A 42 10.20 1.32 11.56
C GLU A 42 11.53 0.57 11.45
N GLU A 43 11.46 -0.76 11.36
CA GLU A 43 12.64 -1.64 11.29
C GLU A 43 13.55 -1.33 10.10
N SER A 44 12.97 -0.97 8.96
CA SER A 44 13.67 -0.67 7.70
C SER A 44 13.74 0.81 7.37
N ASN A 45 13.14 1.68 8.19
CA ASN A 45 12.94 3.11 7.95
C ASN A 45 12.46 3.40 6.50
N ASP A 46 11.51 2.61 6.01
CA ASP A 46 11.00 2.72 4.64
C ASP A 46 9.47 2.62 4.55
N TRP A 47 8.96 2.92 3.36
CA TRP A 47 7.54 2.89 3.05
C TRP A 47 7.25 1.73 2.10
N ARG A 48 6.24 0.94 2.43
CA ARG A 48 5.72 -0.15 1.62
C ARG A 48 4.31 0.14 1.15
N LEU A 49 4.07 0.03 -0.14
CA LEU A 49 2.73 0.07 -0.73
C LEU A 49 2.11 -1.31 -0.58
N VAL A 50 1.10 -1.43 0.27
CA VAL A 50 0.36 -2.67 0.46
C VAL A 50 -0.90 -2.66 -0.38
N LEU A 51 -1.11 -3.73 -1.14
CA LEU A 51 -2.26 -3.94 -2.02
C LEU A 51 -2.95 -5.24 -1.60
N ALA A 52 -4.19 -5.12 -1.11
CA ALA A 52 -5.01 -6.27 -0.79
C ALA A 52 -5.92 -6.60 -1.98
N THR A 53 -5.78 -7.80 -2.55
CA THR A 53 -6.54 -8.20 -3.74
C THR A 53 -6.85 -9.69 -3.72
N SER A 54 -8.07 -10.05 -4.14
CA SER A 54 -8.51 -11.45 -4.22
C SER A 54 -7.69 -12.28 -5.21
N LEU A 55 -6.91 -11.62 -6.09
CA LEU A 55 -5.96 -12.27 -6.98
C LEU A 55 -4.90 -13.10 -6.22
N VAL A 56 -4.54 -12.68 -5.00
CA VAL A 56 -3.61 -13.43 -4.15
C VAL A 56 -4.21 -14.79 -3.75
N ASP A 57 -5.52 -14.84 -3.48
CA ASP A 57 -6.19 -16.06 -3.07
C ASP A 57 -6.50 -16.98 -4.27
N SER A 58 -6.86 -16.40 -5.41
CA SER A 58 -7.25 -17.16 -6.61
C SER A 58 -6.08 -17.65 -7.45
N GLU A 59 -5.03 -16.85 -7.60
CA GLU A 59 -3.88 -17.12 -8.47
C GLU A 59 -2.56 -17.27 -7.74
N GLY A 60 -2.54 -16.91 -6.46
CA GLY A 60 -1.35 -16.93 -5.63
C GLY A 60 -0.53 -15.63 -5.70
N PRO A 61 0.33 -15.40 -4.70
CA PRO A 61 1.12 -14.16 -4.60
C PRO A 61 2.09 -14.01 -5.77
N ARG A 62 2.71 -15.11 -6.25
CA ARG A 62 3.68 -15.05 -7.35
C ARG A 62 3.06 -14.50 -8.63
N LYS A 63 1.88 -15.00 -9.04
CA LYS A 63 1.19 -14.53 -10.24
C LYS A 63 0.73 -13.08 -10.09
N THR A 64 0.25 -12.73 -8.90
CA THR A 64 -0.12 -11.34 -8.56
C THR A 64 1.06 -10.39 -8.74
N TYR A 65 2.23 -10.72 -8.18
CA TYR A 65 3.46 -9.95 -8.39
C TYR A 65 3.88 -9.89 -9.86
N SER A 66 3.77 -10.99 -10.60
CA SER A 66 4.08 -10.99 -12.04
C SER A 66 3.20 -10.03 -12.84
N ARG A 67 1.90 -9.94 -12.54
CA ARG A 67 1.01 -8.97 -13.21
C ARG A 67 1.39 -7.53 -12.91
N ILE A 68 1.69 -7.24 -11.64
CA ILE A 68 2.15 -5.90 -11.23
C ILE A 68 3.47 -5.56 -11.94
N GLN A 69 4.42 -6.49 -12.00
CA GLN A 69 5.69 -6.28 -12.71
C GLN A 69 5.45 -5.94 -14.18
N VAL A 70 4.58 -6.68 -14.88
CA VAL A 70 4.24 -6.39 -16.29
C VAL A 70 3.65 -4.98 -16.44
N MET A 71 2.81 -4.54 -15.50
CA MET A 71 2.22 -3.19 -15.53
C MET A 71 3.26 -2.08 -15.33
N LEU A 72 4.24 -2.31 -14.43
CA LEU A 72 5.34 -1.39 -14.17
C LEU A 72 6.30 -1.33 -15.37
N ASP A 73 6.68 -2.49 -15.91
CA ASP A 73 7.62 -2.61 -17.04
C ASP A 73 7.05 -2.00 -18.33
N ALA A 74 5.73 -2.04 -18.51
CA ALA A 74 5.06 -1.41 -19.64
C ALA A 74 5.05 0.13 -19.57
N ARG A 75 5.34 0.72 -18.39
CA ARG A 75 5.20 2.16 -18.12
C ARG A 75 6.38 2.71 -17.28
N PRO A 76 7.62 2.54 -17.74
CA PRO A 76 8.80 2.92 -16.96
C PRO A 76 8.86 4.43 -16.65
N ASP A 77 8.33 5.27 -17.54
CA ASP A 77 8.28 6.73 -17.35
C ASP A 77 7.23 7.16 -16.29
N GLU A 78 6.18 6.36 -16.12
CA GLU A 78 5.13 6.62 -15.12
C GLU A 78 5.53 6.12 -13.72
N PHE A 79 6.42 5.13 -13.66
CA PHE A 79 6.87 4.47 -12.43
C PHE A 79 8.41 4.36 -12.35
N PRO A 80 9.18 5.46 -12.47
CA PRO A 80 10.63 5.39 -12.66
C PRO A 80 11.41 4.81 -11.48
N TRP A 81 10.85 4.84 -10.26
CA TRP A 81 11.49 4.30 -9.05
C TRP A 81 10.67 3.19 -8.38
N LEU A 82 9.38 3.06 -8.71
CA LEU A 82 8.48 2.11 -8.07
C LEU A 82 8.74 0.71 -8.63
N ASN A 83 9.10 -0.22 -7.76
CA ASN A 83 9.37 -1.61 -8.14
C ASN A 83 8.77 -2.57 -7.10
N LEU A 84 8.80 -3.87 -7.39
CA LEU A 84 8.20 -4.87 -6.50
C LEU A 84 8.77 -4.88 -5.09
N ARG A 85 10.00 -4.39 -4.84
CA ARG A 85 10.52 -4.31 -3.47
C ARG A 85 9.70 -3.33 -2.65
N ASN A 86 9.14 -2.29 -3.25
CA ASN A 86 8.31 -1.30 -2.56
C ASN A 86 6.87 -1.77 -2.37
N ILE A 87 6.47 -2.91 -2.95
CA ILE A 87 5.09 -3.37 -3.00
C ILE A 87 4.94 -4.66 -2.20
N THR A 88 3.90 -4.74 -1.39
CA THR A 88 3.46 -5.97 -0.76
C THR A 88 2.06 -6.29 -1.24
N VAL A 89 1.85 -7.49 -1.78
CA VAL A 89 0.50 -7.99 -2.06
C VAL A 89 0.05 -8.93 -0.96
N VAL A 90 -1.21 -8.77 -0.53
CA VAL A 90 -1.81 -9.57 0.53
C VAL A 90 -3.22 -10.02 0.16
N SER A 91 -3.70 -11.05 0.84
CA SER A 91 -5.10 -11.45 0.78
C SER A 91 -5.99 -10.36 1.39
N PRO A 92 -7.23 -10.16 0.89
CA PRO A 92 -8.29 -9.44 1.59
C PRO A 92 -8.51 -9.90 3.04
N GLU A 93 -8.19 -11.16 3.35
CA GLU A 93 -8.33 -11.77 4.67
C GLU A 93 -7.12 -11.55 5.59
N ASP A 94 -6.10 -10.81 5.13
CA ASP A 94 -4.99 -10.37 5.98
C ASP A 94 -5.51 -9.65 7.23
N SER A 95 -4.92 -9.98 8.38
CA SER A 95 -5.41 -9.53 9.67
C SER A 95 -5.42 -8.00 9.79
N PHE A 96 -4.41 -7.32 9.25
CA PHE A 96 -4.35 -5.86 9.27
C PHE A 96 -5.35 -5.24 8.30
N VAL A 97 -5.53 -5.84 7.11
CA VAL A 97 -6.55 -5.42 6.14
C VAL A 97 -7.95 -5.51 6.76
N ARG A 98 -8.29 -6.61 7.44
CA ARG A 98 -9.59 -6.77 8.11
C ARG A 98 -9.82 -5.73 9.21
N VAL A 99 -8.79 -5.43 10.00
CA VAL A 99 -8.84 -4.37 11.03
C VAL A 99 -9.07 -3.01 10.37
N LEU A 100 -8.34 -2.72 9.30
CA LEU A 100 -8.42 -1.45 8.57
C LEU A 100 -9.82 -1.18 8.02
N ARG A 101 -10.41 -2.17 7.35
CA ARG A 101 -11.77 -2.11 6.78
C ARG A 101 -12.86 -1.93 7.83
N THR A 102 -12.62 -2.41 9.05
CA THR A 102 -13.55 -2.23 10.17
C THR A 102 -13.47 -0.82 10.74
N ALA A 103 -12.25 -0.28 10.86
CA ALA A 103 -12.01 1.03 11.43
C ALA A 103 -12.27 2.19 10.46
N ILE A 104 -12.09 1.96 9.16
CA ILE A 104 -12.18 2.98 8.12
C ILE A 104 -13.18 2.49 7.09
N ARG A 105 -14.31 3.18 6.99
CA ARG A 105 -15.29 2.94 5.94
C ARG A 105 -14.99 3.89 4.78
N THR A 106 -14.33 3.40 3.74
CA THR A 106 -14.30 4.09 2.44
C THR A 106 -15.30 3.45 1.48
N ASP A 107 -15.69 4.18 0.45
CA ASP A 107 -16.26 3.56 -0.74
C ASP A 107 -15.13 2.93 -1.59
N ARG A 108 -15.45 2.53 -2.84
CA ARG A 108 -14.46 2.00 -3.79
C ARG A 108 -13.54 3.07 -4.37
N GLY A 109 -13.82 4.35 -4.12
CA GLY A 109 -13.00 5.47 -4.58
C GLY A 109 -11.67 5.56 -3.83
N LEU A 110 -10.76 6.39 -4.35
CA LEU A 110 -9.47 6.66 -3.73
C LEU A 110 -9.55 7.94 -2.91
N HIS A 111 -9.15 7.83 -1.64
CA HIS A 111 -9.14 8.87 -0.63
C HIS A 111 -7.71 9.24 -0.25
N SER A 112 -7.57 10.21 0.65
CA SER A 112 -6.29 10.70 1.18
C SER A 112 -6.32 10.68 2.71
N ILE A 113 -6.38 9.50 3.31
CA ILE A 113 -6.53 9.35 4.78
C ILE A 113 -5.16 9.04 5.38
N ARG A 114 -4.70 9.85 6.36
CA ARG A 114 -3.41 9.62 7.04
C ARG A 114 -3.62 9.27 8.51
N PHE A 115 -2.95 8.20 8.94
CA PHE A 115 -2.81 7.82 10.34
C PHE A 115 -1.35 7.91 10.72
N SER A 116 -1.03 8.63 11.80
CA SER A 116 0.33 8.67 12.34
C SER A 116 0.27 8.48 13.84
N ARG A 117 1.17 7.65 14.39
CA ARG A 117 1.25 7.30 15.82
C ARG A 117 -0.12 6.98 16.44
N SER A 118 -0.88 6.15 15.73
CA SER A 118 -2.27 5.85 16.06
C SER A 118 -2.44 4.36 16.33
N ARG A 119 -3.47 4.00 17.10
CA ARG A 119 -3.88 2.61 17.26
C ARG A 119 -5.15 2.37 16.46
N ILE A 120 -5.14 1.33 15.65
CA ILE A 120 -6.32 0.82 14.97
C ILE A 120 -6.67 -0.51 15.66
N ASN A 121 -7.70 -0.48 16.50
CA ASN A 121 -7.95 -1.51 17.51
C ASN A 121 -6.68 -1.76 18.35
N ASP A 122 -6.20 -3.01 18.41
CA ASP A 122 -5.01 -3.39 19.16
C ASP A 122 -3.69 -3.30 18.37
N VAL A 123 -3.75 -2.84 17.11
CA VAL A 123 -2.57 -2.70 16.25
C VAL A 123 -2.06 -1.26 16.31
N PHE A 124 -0.81 -1.10 16.73
CA PHE A 124 -0.11 0.19 16.65
C PHE A 124 0.35 0.43 15.21
N VAL A 125 0.08 1.64 14.70
CA VAL A 125 0.45 2.09 13.36
C VAL A 125 1.30 3.34 13.51
N GLU A 126 2.59 3.24 13.20
CA GLU A 126 3.52 4.36 13.28
C GLU A 126 3.21 5.43 12.23
N ASP A 127 3.01 5.03 10.97
CA ASP A 127 2.47 5.89 9.91
C ASP A 127 1.82 5.05 8.82
N ALA A 128 0.68 5.51 8.33
CA ALA A 128 0.03 4.94 7.17
C ALA A 128 -0.69 6.04 6.37
N TYR A 129 -0.65 5.90 5.05
CA TYR A 129 -1.44 6.70 4.12
C TYR A 129 -2.34 5.77 3.33
N ILE A 130 -3.64 5.96 3.45
CA ILE A 130 -4.65 5.02 3.00
C ILE A 130 -5.41 5.62 1.83
N TYR A 131 -5.39 4.90 0.72
CA TYR A 131 -6.18 5.21 -0.45
C TYR A 131 -7.60 4.67 -0.30
N ARG A 132 -7.75 3.41 0.12
CA ARG A 132 -9.06 2.82 0.39
C ARG A 132 -8.99 1.58 1.26
N ALA A 133 -10.13 1.26 1.88
CA ALA A 133 -10.43 0.04 2.63
C ALA A 133 -11.93 -0.25 2.48
N ALA A 134 -12.31 -0.86 1.35
CA ALA A 134 -13.70 -1.17 0.95
C ALA A 134 -14.10 -2.60 1.34
#